data_AF-A0A9C8UKZ1-F1
#
_entry.id   AF-A0A9C8UKZ1-F1
#
_cell.length_a   1.000
_cell.length_b   1.000
_cell.length_c   1.000
_cell.angle_alpha   90.00
_cell.angle_beta   90.00
_cell.angle_gamma   90.00
#
_symmetry.space_group_name_H-M   'P 1'
#
loop_
_entity.id
_entity.type
_entity.pdbx_description
1 polymer ?
#
loop_
_entity_poly.entity_id
_entity_poly.type
_entity_poly.pdbx_seq_one_letter_code
_entity_poly.pdbx_strand_id
1 'polypeptide(L)' 'MILQDNLGEDADNFYKALITAHEGLTESQSHTLNARLVLMLANQIGDLNMLIDIFDIARKDLPD' A
#
# COMPACT_ATOMS: atom_id res chain seq x y z
N MET A 1 14.29 -3.78 9.07
CA MET A 1 14.55 -2.70 8.10
C MET A 1 13.32 -1.82 8.14
N ILE A 2 13.43 -0.64 8.74
CA ILE A 2 12.31 0.32 8.81
C ILE A 2 12.13 0.83 7.38
N LEU A 3 10.94 0.68 6.80
CA LEU A 3 10.60 1.33 5.53
C LEU A 3 10.95 2.81 5.68
N GLN A 4 11.87 3.31 4.84
CA GLN A 4 12.25 4.70 4.87
C GLN A 4 11.01 5.53 4.59
N ASP A 5 10.68 6.45 5.50
CA ASP A 5 9.58 7.38 5.28
C ASP A 5 9.97 8.34 4.15
N ASN A 6 9.39 8.08 2.99
CA ASN A 6 9.59 8.87 1.78
C ASN A 6 8.45 9.87 1.56
N LEU A 7 7.40 9.85 2.40
CA LEU A 7 6.25 10.74 2.27
C LEU A 7 6.31 11.90 3.27
N GLY A 8 6.90 11.71 4.46
CA GLY A 8 7.05 12.76 5.45
C GLY A 8 5.71 13.44 5.76
N GLU A 9 5.66 14.77 5.59
CA GLU A 9 4.44 15.58 5.80
C GLU A 9 3.29 15.21 4.85
N ASP A 10 3.57 14.61 3.69
CA ASP A 10 2.56 14.19 2.72
C ASP A 10 1.88 12.87 3.09
N ALA A 11 2.35 12.15 4.12
CA ALA A 11 1.75 10.90 4.57
C ALA A 11 0.26 11.08 4.93
N ASP A 12 -0.10 12.18 5.58
CA ASP A 12 -1.48 12.52 5.94
C ASP A 12 -2.34 12.81 4.69
N ASN A 13 -1.77 13.50 3.69
CA ASN A 13 -2.46 13.81 2.45
C ASN A 13 -2.72 12.54 1.63
N PHE A 14 -1.71 11.65 1.56
CA PHE A 14 -1.86 10.34 0.94
C PHE A 14 -2.93 9.50 1.63
N TYR A 15 -2.90 9.42 2.97
CA TYR A 15 -3.89 8.65 3.73
C TYR A 15 -5.31 9.17 3.49
N LYS A 16 -5.52 10.49 3.49
CA LYS A 16 -6.82 11.09 3.15
C LYS A 16 -7.27 10.72 1.75
N ALA A 17 -6.38 10.85 0.75
CA ALA A 17 -6.69 10.51 -0.63
C ALA A 17 -7.05 9.02 -0.79
N LEU A 18 -6.36 8.13 -0.07
CA LEU A 18 -6.65 6.70 -0.05
C LEU A 18 -8.05 6.45 0.53
N ILE A 19 -8.38 7.01 1.69
CA ILE A 19 -9.70 6.85 2.31
C ILE A 19 -10.82 7.37 1.40
N THR A 20 -10.63 8.54 0.79
CA THR A 20 -11.60 9.09 -0.17
C THR A 20 -11.80 8.18 -1.37
N ALA A 21 -10.76 7.48 -1.84
CA ALA A 21 -10.90 6.51 -2.93
C ALA A 21 -11.79 5.31 -2.58
N HIS A 22 -11.99 5.02 -1.28
CA HIS A 22 -12.87 3.95 -0.80
C HIS A 22 -14.31 4.39 -0.50
N GLU A 23 -14.62 5.69 -0.53
CA GLU A 23 -15.95 6.19 -0.20
C GLU A 23 -17.03 5.61 -1.12
N GLY A 24 -18.10 5.08 -0.52
CA GLY A 24 -19.23 4.49 -1.26
C GLY A 24 -18.99 3.08 -1.80
N LEU A 25 -17.79 2.50 -1.59
CA LEU A 25 -17.51 1.12 -1.97
C LEU A 25 -17.98 0.13 -0.89
N THR A 26 -18.48 -1.02 -1.33
CA THR A 26 -18.62 -2.20 -0.47
C THR A 26 -17.25 -2.74 -0.05
N GLU A 27 -17.22 -3.60 0.97
CA GLU A 27 -16.00 -4.27 1.40
C GLU A 27 -15.31 -5.05 0.27
N SER A 28 -16.08 -5.84 -0.51
CA SER A 28 -15.54 -6.58 -1.66
C SER A 28 -14.96 -5.66 -2.74
N GLN A 29 -15.61 -4.53 -3.01
CA GLN A 29 -15.09 -3.53 -3.94
C GLN A 29 -13.83 -2.84 -3.41
N SER A 30 -13.79 -2.56 -2.10
CA SER A 30 -12.61 -2.01 -1.43
C SER A 30 -11.41 -2.98 -1.50
N HIS A 31 -11.62 -4.27 -1.28
CA HIS A 31 -10.57 -5.28 -1.47
C HIS A 31 -10.09 -5.34 -2.92
N THR A 32 -11.02 -5.23 -3.88
CA THR A 32 -10.68 -5.18 -5.32
C THR A 32 -9.85 -3.93 -5.65
N LEU A 33 -10.21 -2.76 -5.09
CA LEU A 33 -9.45 -1.53 -5.24
C LEU A 33 -8.04 -1.69 -4.68
N ASN A 34 -7.89 -2.22 -3.46
CA ASN A 34 -6.58 -2.45 -2.85
C ASN A 34 -5.70 -3.38 -3.69
N ALA A 35 -6.25 -4.50 -4.20
CA ALA A 35 -5.50 -5.40 -5.06
C ALA A 35 -5.00 -4.70 -6.34
N ARG A 36 -5.83 -3.84 -6.94
CA ARG A 36 -5.43 -3.05 -8.12
C ARG A 36 -4.37 -2.01 -7.79
N LEU A 37 -4.49 -1.30 -6.67
CA LEU A 37 -3.49 -0.33 -6.22
C LEU A 37 -2.13 -1.00 -6.00
N VAL A 38 -2.11 -2.16 -5.33
CA VAL A 38 -0.87 -2.94 -5.13
C VAL A 38 -0.21 -3.29 -6.47
N LEU A 39 -0.97 -3.79 -7.44
CA LEU A 39 -0.43 -4.12 -8.77
C LEU A 39 0.08 -2.89 -9.53
N MET A 40 -0.63 -1.77 -9.46
CA MET A 40 -0.22 -0.53 -10.11
C MET A 40 1.06 0.04 -9.50
N LEU A 41 1.15 0.10 -8.17
CA LEU A 41 2.35 0.58 -7.46
C LEU A 41 3.53 -0.37 -7.67
N ALA A 42 3.30 -1.69 -7.67
CA ALA A 42 4.34 -2.67 -8.00
C ALA A 42 4.90 -2.46 -9.42
N ASN A 43 4.03 -2.15 -10.39
CA ASN A 43 4.46 -1.81 -11.73
C ASN A 43 5.26 -0.51 -11.80
N GLN A 44 4.97 0.49 -10.94
CA GLN A 44 5.79 1.70 -10.85
C GLN A 44 7.18 1.43 -10.25
N ILE A 45 7.28 0.48 -9.31
CA ILE A 45 8.57 0.09 -8.70
C ILE A 45 9.43 -0.71 -9.69
N GLY A 46 8.85 -1.68 -10.40
CA GLY A 46 9.53 -2.40 -11.49
C GLY A 46 10.63 -3.39 -11.07
N ASP A 47 10.84 -3.61 -9.77
CA ASP A 47 11.85 -4.53 -9.23
C ASP A 47 11.20 -5.64 -8.39
N LEU A 48 11.23 -6.87 -8.90
CA LEU A 48 10.65 -8.04 -8.25
C LEU A 48 11.31 -8.39 -6.91
N ASN A 49 12.63 -8.25 -6.80
CA ASN A 49 13.33 -8.61 -5.55
C ASN A 49 12.98 -7.61 -4.45
N MET A 50 12.95 -6.31 -4.78
CA MET A 50 12.50 -5.28 -3.86
C MET A 50 11.06 -5.52 -3.39
N LEU A 51 10.17 -5.93 -4.29
CA LEU A 51 8.77 -6.23 -3.95
C LEU A 51 8.67 -7.43 -3.00
N ILE A 52 9.45 -8.49 -3.21
CA ILE A 52 9.50 -9.65 -2.32
C ILE A 52 9.99 -9.24 -0.93
N ASP A 53 11.06 -8.43 -0.85
CA ASP A 53 11.58 -7.94 0.43
C ASP A 53 10.53 -7.11 1.19
N ILE A 54 9.76 -6.28 0.49
CA ILE A 54 8.66 -5.50 1.07
C ILE A 54 7.58 -6.43 1.65
N PHE A 55 7.22 -7.51 0.96
CA PHE A 55 6.22 -8.47 1.45
C PHE A 55 6.68 -9.19 2.72
N ASP A 56 7.96 -9.59 2.76
CA ASP A 56 8.54 -10.25 3.94
C ASP A 56 8.60 -9.32 5.15
N ILE A 57 8.86 -8.03 4.94
CA ILE A 57 8.81 -7.02 6.00
C ILE A 57 7.37 -6.82 6.47
N ALA A 58 6.45 -6.54 5.54
CA ALA A 58 5.04 -6.29 5.87
C ALA A 58 4.41 -7.46 6.64
N ARG A 59 4.78 -8.72 6.32
CA ARG A 59 4.31 -9.90 7.04
C ARG A 59 4.84 -10.00 8.47
N LYS A 60 6.06 -9.54 8.73
CA LYS A 60 6.67 -9.54 10.08
C LYS A 60 6.04 -8.51 11.00
N ASP A 61 5.51 -7.42 10.44
CA ASP A 61 4.89 -6.33 11.20
C ASP A 61 3.40 -6.58 11.50
N LEU A 62 2.83 -7.71 11.05
CA LEU A 62 1.48 -8.09 11.43
C LEU A 62 1.43 -8.46 12.92
N PRO A 63 0.46 -7.94 13.69
CA PRO A 63 0.24 -8.38 15.06
C PRO A 63 -0.20 -9.85 15.10
N ASP A 64 0.13 -10.55 16.19
CA ASP A 64 -0.32 -11.92 16.49
C ASP A 64 -1.86 -12.07 16.46
#